data_AF-A0A2G7LY76-F1
#
_entry.id   AF-A0A2G7LY76-F1
#
_cell.length_a   1.000
_cell.length_b   1.000
_cell.length_c   1.000
_cell.angle_alpha   90.00
_cell.angle_beta   90.00
_cell.angle_gamma   90.00
#
_symmetry.space_group_name_H-M   'P 1'
#
loop_
_entity.id
_entity.type
_entity.pdbx_description
1 polymer ?
#
loop_
_entity_poly.entity_id
_entity_poly.type
_entity_poly.pdbx_seq_one_letter_code
_entity_poly.pdbx_strand_id
1 'polypeptide(L)'
;MNNKFVIILILMLLLSGCSNHSANNLPKGDDPVSWINFEGKKYEFYKTDVSVDDSLISTNEKTDADDGVESNLEIFKAESENGVSLFIQDPISKEWVEYRLK
;
A
#
# COMPACT_ATOMS: atom_id res chain seq x y z
N MET A 1 6.10 54.28 18.72
CA MET A 1 5.31 53.37 17.87
C MET A 1 6.00 52.02 17.84
N ASN A 2 5.21 50.95 17.90
CA ASN A 2 5.56 49.69 18.53
C ASN A 2 6.46 48.80 17.65
N ASN A 3 7.73 48.61 18.05
CA ASN A 3 8.67 47.67 17.42
C ASN A 3 8.19 46.19 17.41
N LYS A 4 7.08 45.88 18.10
CA LYS A 4 6.48 44.55 18.13
C LYS A 4 5.66 44.21 16.86
N PHE A 5 5.27 45.20 16.06
CA PHE A 5 4.45 44.96 14.85
C PHE A 5 5.27 44.53 13.62
N VAL A 6 6.56 44.85 13.57
CA VAL A 6 7.43 44.51 12.41
C VAL A 6 7.74 43.01 12.37
N ILE A 7 7.85 42.36 13.52
CA ILE A 7 8.17 40.93 13.63
C ILE A 7 7.00 40.06 13.12
N ILE A 8 5.75 40.51 13.34
CA ILE A 8 4.55 39.79 12.91
C ILE A 8 4.42 39.80 11.37
N LEU A 9 4.86 40.89 10.72
CA LEU A 9 4.73 41.04 9.27
C LEU A 9 5.73 40.16 8.48
N ILE A 10 6.91 39.88 9.05
CA ILE A 10 7.90 38.96 8.47
C ILE A 10 7.43 37.51 8.58
N LEU A 11 6.69 37.16 9.65
CA LEU A 11 6.19 35.81 9.84
C LEU A 11 5.14 35.41 8.79
N MET A 12 4.34 36.36 8.29
CA MET A 12 3.27 36.06 7.32
C MET A 12 3.77 35.84 5.88
N LEU A 13 4.94 36.37 5.52
CA LEU A 13 5.53 36.18 4.18
C LEU A 13 6.20 34.81 4.00
N LEU A 14 6.41 34.07 5.09
CA LEU A 14 6.98 32.71 5.08
C LEU A 14 5.93 31.61 4.80
N LEU A 15 4.64 31.94 4.72
CA LEU A 15 3.57 30.95 4.45
C LEU A 15 3.13 30.87 2.98
N SER A 16 3.63 31.73 2.09
CA SER A 16 3.21 31.79 0.68
C SER A 16 4.13 30.99 -0.24
N GLY A 17 4.46 29.75 0.11
CA GLY A 17 5.46 28.99 -0.63
C GLY A 17 5.35 27.48 -0.50
N CYS A 18 4.29 26.89 -1.04
CA CYS A 18 4.30 25.52 -1.58
C CYS A 18 3.09 25.33 -2.50
N SER A 19 3.18 25.79 -3.75
CA SER A 19 2.35 25.27 -4.83
C SER A 19 3.17 24.21 -5.58
N ASN A 20 3.06 22.96 -5.16
CA ASN A 20 3.45 21.79 -5.96
C ASN A 20 2.13 21.07 -6.31
N HIS A 21 1.65 21.18 -7.54
CA HIS A 21 2.06 20.37 -8.69
C HIS A 21 1.84 18.87 -8.43
N SER A 22 0.88 18.33 -9.18
CA SER A 22 0.49 16.92 -9.33
C SER A 22 0.37 16.10 -8.07
N ALA A 23 -0.85 15.61 -7.82
CA ALA A 23 -1.09 14.43 -7.01
C ALA A 23 -0.37 13.23 -7.66
N ASN A 24 0.93 13.11 -7.40
CA ASN A 24 1.61 11.86 -7.51
C ASN A 24 1.06 10.99 -6.38
N ASN A 25 0.54 9.83 -6.73
CA ASN A 25 0.28 8.73 -5.80
C ASN A 25 1.61 8.35 -5.14
N LEU A 26 2.02 9.09 -4.11
CA LEU A 26 3.06 8.63 -3.19
C LEU A 26 2.35 7.80 -2.10
N PRO A 27 2.82 6.57 -1.83
CA PRO A 27 2.34 5.78 -0.71
C PRO A 27 2.51 6.60 0.57
N LYS A 28 1.44 6.69 1.36
CA LYS A 28 1.47 7.34 2.66
C LYS A 28 2.05 6.37 3.68
N GLY A 29 3.27 6.68 4.12
CA GLY A 29 3.89 6.05 5.27
C GLY A 29 4.94 5.03 4.87
N ASP A 30 5.91 4.82 5.75
CA ASP A 30 6.78 3.65 5.70
C ASP A 30 5.89 2.40 5.80
N ASP A 31 5.32 1.96 4.68
CA ASP A 31 4.55 0.73 4.63
C ASP A 31 5.53 -0.38 5.02
N PRO A 32 5.30 -1.11 6.14
CA PRO A 32 6.15 -2.24 6.47
C PRO A 32 6.23 -3.12 5.23
N VAL A 33 7.44 -3.55 4.86
CA VAL A 33 7.64 -4.50 3.74
C VAL A 33 6.71 -5.67 3.98
N SER A 34 5.57 -5.65 3.31
CA SER A 34 4.48 -6.57 3.55
C SER A 34 4.67 -7.74 2.61
N TRP A 35 4.63 -8.93 3.17
CA TRP A 35 4.96 -10.15 2.43
C TRP A 35 4.10 -11.28 2.98
N ILE A 36 3.89 -12.31 2.17
CA ILE A 36 3.19 -13.54 2.58
C ILE A 36 4.01 -14.77 2.19
N ASN A 37 3.99 -15.79 3.03
CA ASN A 37 4.49 -17.12 2.73
C ASN A 37 3.37 -17.92 2.07
N PHE A 38 3.67 -18.50 0.92
CA PHE A 38 2.76 -19.41 0.24
C PHE A 38 3.57 -20.53 -0.38
N GLU A 39 3.23 -21.78 -0.08
CA GLU A 39 3.95 -22.97 -0.53
C GLU A 39 5.47 -22.92 -0.26
N GLY A 40 5.88 -22.34 0.88
CA GLY A 40 7.29 -22.21 1.28
C GLY A 40 8.08 -21.15 0.51
N LYS A 41 7.41 -20.29 -0.27
CA LYS A 41 8.03 -19.14 -0.94
C LYS A 41 7.49 -17.84 -0.38
N LYS A 42 8.36 -16.83 -0.32
CA LYS A 42 8.05 -15.49 0.12
C LYS A 42 7.61 -14.63 -1.05
N TYR A 43 6.35 -14.19 -1.05
CA TYR A 43 5.79 -13.24 -2.02
C TYR A 43 5.80 -11.85 -1.40
N GLU A 44 6.35 -10.88 -2.12
CA GLU A 44 6.44 -9.51 -1.64
C GLU A 44 5.30 -8.66 -2.21
N PHE A 45 4.85 -7.69 -1.42
CA PHE A 45 3.90 -6.68 -1.84
C PHE A 45 4.32 -6.05 -3.17
N TYR A 46 3.36 -5.95 -4.08
CA TYR A 46 3.55 -5.35 -5.39
C TYR A 46 2.74 -4.05 -5.54
N LYS A 47 1.42 -4.10 -5.32
CA LYS A 47 0.53 -2.92 -5.40
C LYS A 47 -0.84 -3.18 -4.74
N THR A 48 -1.55 -2.09 -4.46
CA THR A 48 -2.98 -2.07 -4.07
C THR A 48 -3.88 -1.63 -5.23
N ASP A 49 -5.20 -1.56 -4.98
CA ASP A 49 -6.23 -1.12 -5.93
C ASP A 49 -6.15 -1.86 -7.29
N VAL A 50 -5.98 -3.17 -7.21
CA VAL A 50 -5.90 -4.02 -8.41
C VAL A 50 -7.30 -4.39 -8.84
N SER A 51 -7.67 -4.00 -10.06
CA SER A 51 -8.82 -4.61 -10.74
C SER A 51 -8.47 -6.06 -11.02
N VAL A 52 -9.03 -6.96 -10.22
CA VAL A 52 -8.98 -8.39 -10.43
C VAL A 52 -10.28 -8.82 -11.12
N ASP A 53 -10.16 -9.50 -12.25
CA ASP A 53 -11.32 -10.12 -12.89
C ASP A 53 -11.76 -11.37 -12.09
N ASP A 54 -12.90 -11.96 -12.45
CA ASP A 54 -13.47 -13.21 -11.88
C ASP A 54 -12.54 -14.44 -11.98
N SER A 55 -11.31 -14.26 -12.45
CA SER A 55 -10.25 -15.26 -12.58
C SER A 55 -9.52 -15.59 -11.28
N LEU A 56 -9.81 -14.92 -10.17
CA LEU A 56 -9.21 -15.25 -8.88
C LEU A 56 -9.68 -16.63 -8.40
N ILE A 57 -8.72 -17.50 -8.11
CA ILE A 57 -8.96 -18.83 -7.58
C ILE A 57 -8.56 -18.82 -6.11
N SER A 58 -9.49 -19.18 -5.22
CA SER A 58 -9.14 -19.39 -3.81
C SER A 58 -8.10 -20.50 -3.68
N THR A 59 -7.07 -20.25 -2.89
CA THR A 59 -6.06 -21.28 -2.56
C THR A 59 -6.52 -22.21 -1.43
N ASN A 60 -7.60 -21.84 -0.71
CA ASN A 60 -8.00 -22.39 0.59
C ASN A 60 -6.95 -22.23 1.70
N GLU A 61 -5.90 -21.44 1.46
CA GLU A 61 -4.93 -21.05 2.47
C GLU A 61 -5.27 -19.67 3.02
N LYS A 62 -4.78 -19.42 4.23
CA LYS A 62 -4.93 -18.14 4.89
C LYS A 62 -3.59 -17.68 5.42
N THR A 63 -3.42 -16.38 5.52
CA THR A 63 -2.27 -15.78 6.20
C THR A 63 -2.20 -16.22 7.65
N ASP A 64 -1.00 -16.26 8.21
CA ASP A 64 -0.77 -16.62 9.61
C ASP A 64 0.09 -15.57 10.34
N ALA A 65 0.67 -15.96 11.47
CA ALA A 65 1.46 -15.05 12.31
C ALA A 65 2.89 -14.85 11.81
N ASP A 66 3.35 -15.70 10.88
CA ASP A 66 4.67 -15.58 10.28
C ASP A 66 4.64 -14.54 9.15
N ASP A 67 3.48 -14.26 8.55
CA ASP A 67 3.34 -13.30 7.46
C ASP A 67 3.48 -11.83 7.90
N GLY A 68 3.87 -10.97 6.95
CA GLY A 68 3.97 -9.51 7.11
C GLY A 68 2.63 -8.78 6.95
N VAL A 69 1.50 -9.44 7.21
CA VAL A 69 0.12 -8.94 7.11
C VAL A 69 -0.74 -9.45 8.27
N GLU A 70 -1.99 -8.99 8.38
CA GLU A 70 -2.94 -9.54 9.34
C GLU A 70 -3.20 -11.04 9.04
N SER A 71 -3.25 -11.85 10.10
CA SER A 71 -3.51 -13.29 10.01
C SER A 71 -4.98 -13.59 9.67
N ASN A 72 -5.23 -14.81 9.21
CA ASN A 72 -6.55 -15.35 8.86
C ASN A 72 -7.24 -14.63 7.69
N LEU A 73 -6.47 -13.96 6.82
CA LEU A 73 -6.94 -13.43 5.55
C LEU A 73 -6.80 -14.49 4.46
N GLU A 74 -7.83 -14.66 3.63
CA GLU A 74 -7.82 -15.65 2.55
C GLU A 74 -6.87 -15.25 1.42
N ILE A 75 -6.07 -16.21 0.98
CA ILE A 75 -5.13 -16.04 -0.14
C ILE A 75 -5.78 -16.56 -1.42
N PHE A 76 -5.83 -15.69 -2.43
CA PHE A 76 -6.27 -16.02 -3.77
C PHE A 76 -5.07 -16.02 -4.72
N LYS A 77 -5.18 -16.74 -5.84
CA LYS A 77 -4.16 -16.75 -6.88
C LYS A 77 -4.76 -16.46 -8.25
N ALA A 78 -3.96 -15.82 -9.10
CA ALA A 78 -4.19 -15.77 -10.53
C ALA A 78 -2.93 -16.23 -11.26
N GLU A 79 -3.12 -17.06 -12.28
CA GLU A 79 -2.05 -17.46 -13.20
C GLU A 79 -2.04 -16.50 -14.40
N SER A 80 -0.86 -16.01 -14.77
CA SER A 80 -0.64 -15.16 -15.94
C SER A 80 0.55 -15.67 -16.74
N GLU A 81 0.75 -15.12 -17.93
CA GLU A 81 1.94 -15.41 -18.75
C GLU A 81 3.26 -15.07 -18.03
N ASN A 82 3.21 -14.17 -17.05
CA ASN A 82 4.37 -13.73 -16.26
C ASN A 82 4.51 -14.52 -14.94
N GLY A 83 3.73 -15.58 -14.74
CA GLY A 83 3.73 -16.42 -13.55
C GLY A 83 2.52 -16.21 -12.64
N VAL A 84 2.65 -16.68 -11.41
CA VAL A 84 1.58 -16.65 -10.39
C VAL A 84 1.67 -15.36 -9.58
N SER A 85 0.56 -14.64 -9.50
CA SER A 85 0.35 -13.57 -8.54
C SER A 85 -0.58 -14.06 -7.43
N LEU A 86 -0.32 -13.60 -6.21
CA LEU A 86 -1.20 -13.83 -5.06
C LEU A 86 -1.95 -12.57 -4.70
N PHE A 87 -3.15 -12.74 -4.16
CA PHE A 87 -4.05 -11.65 -3.85
C PHE A 87 -4.70 -11.87 -2.49
N ILE A 88 -4.80 -10.79 -1.73
CA ILE A 88 -5.53 -10.73 -0.47
C ILE A 88 -6.44 -9.50 -0.54
N GLN A 89 -7.67 -9.64 -0.06
CA GLN A 89 -8.56 -8.49 0.08
C GLN A 89 -8.29 -7.78 1.41
N ASP A 90 -8.01 -6.49 1.34
CA ASP A 90 -7.83 -5.67 2.54
C ASP A 90 -9.14 -5.68 3.37
N PRO A 91 -9.08 -6.00 4.67
CA PRO A 91 -10.28 -6.15 5.49
C PRO A 91 -11.00 -4.82 5.74
N ILE A 92 -10.31 -3.68 5.62
CA ILE A 92 -10.83 -2.33 5.87
C ILE A 92 -11.32 -1.68 4.57
N SER A 93 -10.45 -1.52 3.56
CA SER A 93 -10.78 -0.83 2.31
C SER A 93 -11.55 -1.70 1.31
N LYS A 94 -11.51 -3.03 1.48
CA LYS A 94 -12.04 -4.03 0.54
C LYS A 94 -11.34 -4.05 -0.82
N GLU A 95 -10.22 -3.34 -0.95
CA GLU A 95 -9.39 -3.35 -2.15
C GLU A 95 -8.56 -4.64 -2.22
N TRP A 96 -8.19 -5.04 -3.45
CA TRP A 96 -7.29 -6.15 -3.67
C TRP A 96 -5.84 -5.71 -3.62
N VAL A 97 -5.05 -6.45 -2.85
CA VAL A 97 -3.60 -6.28 -2.72
C VAL A 97 -2.91 -7.43 -3.43
N GLU A 98 -1.98 -7.10 -4.33
CA GLU A 98 -1.22 -8.07 -5.11
C GLU A 98 0.17 -8.30 -4.53
N TYR A 99 0.58 -9.58 -4.46
CA TYR A 99 1.90 -10.05 -4.03
C TYR A 99 2.54 -10.91 -5.13
N ARG A 100 3.85 -10.74 -5.34
CA ARG A 100 4.61 -11.43 -6.40
C ARG A 100 5.94 -11.98 -5.89
N LEU A 101 6.44 -13.01 -6.57
CA LEU A 101 7.83 -13.42 -6.42
C LEU A 101 8.76 -12.37 -7.07
N LYS A 102 9.90 -12.12 -6.43
CA LYS A 102 11.02 -11.35 -7.01
C LYS A 102 11.95 -12.23 -7.83
#